data_AF-A0A1E5E4U2-F1
#
_entry.id   AF-A0A1E5E4U2-F1
#
_cell.length_a   1.000
_cell.length_b   1.000
_cell.length_c   1.000
_cell.angle_alpha   90.00
_cell.angle_beta   90.00
_cell.angle_gamma   90.00
#
_symmetry.space_group_name_H-M   'P 1'
#
loop_
_entity.id
_entity.type
_entity.pdbx_description
1 polymer ?
#
loop_
_entity_poly.entity_id
_entity_poly.type
_entity_poly.pdbx_seq_one_letter_code
_entity_poly.pdbx_strand_id
1 'polypeptide(L)'
;MMELITWLEQMQKCYQQRNIHTISDLVSLIHSPPESLWRPQHSHAQVKAIEIWLDGCMKIFQYFQDLDHEKLAYQYIELAYARIQSVTANPHSSLELRYWGANKLDRLTILMLECCQTQSDCQQASDQVIELHVAFMSQLGEINMHQPDQSKNSER
;
A
#
# COMPACT_ATOMS: atom_id res chain seq x y z
N MET A 1 -2.84 7.37 18.90
CA MET A 1 -3.81 8.34 18.34
C MET A 1 -3.14 9.69 18.08
N MET A 2 -2.47 10.31 19.06
CA MET A 2 -1.73 11.57 18.81
C MET A 2 -0.60 11.43 17.79
N GLU A 3 0.19 10.35 17.81
CA GLU A 3 1.24 10.11 16.80
C GLU A 3 0.72 10.04 15.37
N LEU A 4 -0.42 9.37 15.13
CA LEU A 4 -1.03 9.28 13.80
C LEU A 4 -1.47 10.65 13.29
N ILE A 5 -2.06 11.46 14.18
CA ILE A 5 -2.51 12.81 13.83
C ILE A 5 -1.30 13.69 13.49
N THR A 6 -0.24 13.67 14.31
CA THR A 6 0.99 14.42 14.06
C THR A 6 1.66 13.99 12.75
N TRP A 7 1.75 12.68 12.48
CA TRP A 7 2.29 12.16 11.23
C TRP A 7 1.45 12.60 10.02
N LEU A 8 0.12 12.55 10.11
CA LEU A 8 -0.78 13.01 9.05
C LEU A 8 -0.61 14.51 8.77
N GLU A 9 -0.49 15.33 9.81
CA GLU A 9 -0.24 16.77 9.65
C GLU A 9 1.10 17.04 8.97
N GLN A 10 2.13 16.27 9.27
CA GLN A 10 3.44 16.36 8.61
C GLN A 10 3.36 15.95 7.13
N MET A 11 2.69 14.83 6.82
CA MET A 11 2.44 14.40 5.44
C MET A 11 1.69 15.48 4.63
N GLN A 12 0.66 16.08 5.22
CA GLN A 12 -0.11 17.15 4.57
C GLN A 12 0.74 18.39 4.29
N LYS A 13 1.62 18.78 5.22
CA LYS A 13 2.55 19.89 5.02
C LYS A 13 3.49 19.63 3.84
N CYS A 14 4.01 18.40 3.71
CA CYS A 14 4.81 18.02 2.56
C CYS A 14 4.04 18.24 1.25
N TYR A 15 2.78 17.81 1.17
CA TYR A 15 1.99 18.01 -0.06
C TYR A 15 1.66 19.46 -0.41
N GLN A 16 1.64 20.36 0.57
CA GLN A 16 1.39 21.79 0.35
C GLN A 16 2.65 22.54 -0.11
N GLN A 17 3.84 22.02 0.17
CA GLN A 17 5.11 22.68 -0.12
C GLN A 17 5.70 22.19 -1.45
N ARG A 18 5.88 23.10 -2.42
CA ARG A 18 6.45 22.80 -3.75
C ARG A 18 7.99 22.73 -3.82
N ASN A 19 8.70 22.56 -2.70
CA ASN A 19 10.16 22.67 -2.67
C ASN A 19 10.86 21.31 -2.80
N ILE A 20 12.13 21.28 -3.21
CA ILE A 20 12.95 20.05 -3.36
C ILE A 20 13.15 19.34 -2.00
N HIS A 21 13.24 20.09 -0.89
CA HIS A 21 13.31 19.53 0.47
C HIS A 21 12.09 18.68 0.84
N THR A 22 10.94 18.93 0.19
CA THR A 22 9.70 18.20 0.41
C THR A 22 9.87 16.69 0.17
N ILE A 23 10.69 16.27 -0.79
CA ILE A 23 10.86 14.84 -1.10
C ILE A 23 11.68 14.13 -0.03
N SER A 24 12.77 14.74 0.47
CA SER A 24 13.57 14.13 1.55
C SER A 24 12.76 13.95 2.84
N ASP A 25 11.93 14.94 3.17
CA ASP A 25 11.01 14.87 4.31
C ASP A 25 9.95 13.79 4.09
N LEU A 26 9.38 13.72 2.89
CA LEU A 26 8.41 12.69 2.52
C LEU A 26 9.00 11.28 2.60
N VAL A 27 10.22 11.06 2.12
CA VAL A 27 10.95 9.78 2.24
C VAL A 27 11.07 9.38 3.70
N SER A 28 11.46 10.33 4.57
CA SER A 28 11.61 10.07 6.01
C SER A 28 10.28 9.66 6.65
N LEU A 29 9.18 10.33 6.30
CA LEU A 29 7.83 10.03 6.79
C LEU A 29 7.28 8.70 6.26
N ILE A 30 7.60 8.33 5.01
CA ILE A 30 7.20 7.06 4.40
C ILE A 30 7.93 5.87 5.02
N HIS A 31 9.20 6.04 5.40
CA HIS A 31 9.99 5.01 6.06
C HIS A 31 9.73 4.89 7.57
N SER A 32 9.15 5.93 8.19
CA SER A 32 8.82 5.95 9.62
C SER A 32 7.33 6.21 9.91
N PRO A 33 6.40 5.41 9.33
CA PRO A 33 4.99 5.55 9.64
C PRO A 33 4.71 5.05 11.07
N PRO A 34 3.80 5.69 11.82
CA PRO A 34 3.47 5.26 13.17
C PRO A 34 2.80 3.88 13.15
N GLU A 35 3.12 3.00 14.10
CA GLU A 35 2.56 1.64 14.14
C GLU A 35 1.03 1.60 14.10
N SER A 36 0.39 2.62 14.70
CA SER A 36 -1.08 2.74 14.70
C SER A 36 -1.69 2.83 13.30
N LEU A 37 -0.90 3.18 12.28
CA LEU A 37 -1.33 3.17 10.88
C LEU A 37 -1.68 1.74 10.41
N TRP A 38 -0.96 0.75 10.91
CA TRP A 38 -1.02 -0.64 10.44
C TRP A 38 -1.82 -1.56 11.36
N ARG A 39 -2.21 -1.09 12.56
CA ARG A 39 -3.01 -1.88 13.50
C ARG A 39 -4.39 -2.16 12.89
N PRO A 40 -5.02 -3.30 13.15
CA PRO A 40 -6.40 -3.53 12.70
C PRO A 40 -7.35 -2.63 13.51
N GLN A 41 -7.55 -1.39 13.06
CA GLN A 41 -8.52 -0.47 13.63
C GLN A 41 -9.61 -0.23 12.58
N HIS A 42 -10.86 -0.52 12.91
CA HIS A 42 -11.98 -0.40 11.97
C HIS A 42 -12.42 1.07 11.73
N SER A 43 -11.49 2.03 11.77
CA SER A 43 -11.81 3.44 11.59
C SER A 43 -11.59 3.88 10.14
N HIS A 44 -12.55 4.62 9.58
CA HIS A 44 -12.42 5.25 8.27
C HIS A 44 -11.19 6.18 8.18
N ALA A 45 -10.80 6.79 9.30
CA ALA A 45 -9.60 7.62 9.40
C ALA A 45 -8.30 6.84 9.11
N GLN A 46 -8.24 5.56 9.49
CA GLN A 46 -7.08 4.71 9.22
C GLN A 46 -6.95 4.39 7.72
N VAL A 47 -8.04 4.00 7.06
CA VAL A 47 -8.04 3.73 5.62
C VAL A 47 -7.53 4.96 4.86
N LYS A 48 -8.05 6.14 5.21
CA LYS A 48 -7.60 7.42 4.65
C LYS A 48 -6.13 7.70 4.92
N ALA A 49 -5.62 7.33 6.10
CA ALA A 49 -4.20 7.50 6.42
C ALA A 49 -3.31 6.55 5.60
N ILE A 50 -3.76 5.31 5.37
CA ILE A 50 -3.06 4.35 4.50
C ILE A 50 -3.10 4.83 3.05
N GLU A 51 -4.22 5.40 2.58
CA GLU A 51 -4.31 6.06 1.27
C GLU A 51 -3.28 7.19 1.13
N ILE A 52 -3.17 8.06 2.13
CA ILE A 52 -2.18 9.14 2.16
C ILE A 52 -0.75 8.58 2.14
N TRP A 53 -0.46 7.52 2.88
CA TRP A 53 0.84 6.86 2.84
C TRP A 53 1.14 6.29 1.44
N LEU A 54 0.17 5.61 0.84
CA LEU A 54 0.30 5.03 -0.50
C LEU A 54 0.55 6.11 -1.57
N ASP A 55 -0.19 7.22 -1.50
CA ASP A 55 0.02 8.38 -2.38
C ASP A 55 1.44 8.97 -2.22
N GLY A 56 2.01 8.92 -1.02
CA GLY A 56 3.39 9.35 -0.77
C GLY A 56 4.41 8.42 -1.44
N CYS A 57 4.23 7.11 -1.34
CA CYS A 57 5.04 6.14 -2.10
C CYS A 57 4.97 6.41 -3.61
N MET A 58 3.76 6.68 -4.14
CA MET A 58 3.57 7.00 -5.55
C MET A 58 4.28 8.30 -5.99
N LYS A 59 4.27 9.34 -5.14
CA LYS A 59 5.01 10.57 -5.44
C LYS A 59 6.52 10.37 -5.43
N ILE A 60 7.04 9.60 -4.49
CA ILE A 60 8.47 9.29 -4.45
C ILE A 60 8.88 8.42 -5.64
N PHE A 61 8.04 7.46 -6.02
CA PHE A 61 8.21 6.67 -7.23
C PHE A 61 8.34 7.55 -8.47
N GLN A 62 7.37 8.46 -8.70
CA GLN A 62 7.39 9.40 -9.82
C GLN A 62 8.64 10.28 -9.81
N TYR A 63 9.01 10.80 -8.64
CA TYR A 63 10.22 11.61 -8.48
C TYR A 63 11.49 10.86 -8.91
N PHE A 64 11.65 9.60 -8.51
CA PHE A 64 12.82 8.82 -8.92
C PHE A 64 12.74 8.33 -10.37
N GLN A 65 11.55 8.12 -10.93
CA GLN A 65 11.38 7.90 -12.36
C GLN A 65 11.85 9.12 -13.17
N ASP A 66 11.44 10.33 -12.80
CA ASP A 66 11.81 11.57 -13.50
C ASP A 66 13.33 11.85 -13.46
N LEU A 67 14.05 11.21 -12.54
CA LEU A 67 15.50 11.29 -12.39
C LEU A 67 16.25 10.09 -13.01
N ASP A 68 15.57 9.23 -13.77
CA ASP A 68 16.13 8.01 -14.36
C ASP A 68 16.70 7.01 -13.33
N HIS A 69 16.23 7.07 -12.07
CA HIS A 69 16.59 6.15 -11.00
C HIS A 69 15.60 4.98 -10.90
N GLU A 70 15.41 4.26 -12.00
CA GLU A 70 14.36 3.24 -12.16
C GLU A 70 14.34 2.19 -11.05
N LYS A 71 15.51 1.69 -10.65
CA LYS A 71 15.62 0.68 -9.59
C LYS A 71 15.11 1.20 -8.25
N LEU A 72 15.45 2.44 -7.91
CA LEU A 72 15.00 3.06 -6.66
C LEU A 72 13.52 3.40 -6.72
N ALA A 73 13.02 3.86 -7.87
CA ALA A 73 11.60 4.07 -8.09
C ALA A 73 10.82 2.76 -7.86
N TYR A 74 11.25 1.67 -8.48
CA TYR A 74 10.63 0.35 -8.35
C TYR A 74 10.55 -0.14 -6.89
N GLN A 75 11.60 0.10 -6.09
CA GLN A 75 11.60 -0.24 -4.66
C GLN A 75 10.46 0.41 -3.86
N TYR A 76 10.00 1.60 -4.25
CA TYR A 76 8.84 2.24 -3.59
C TYR A 76 7.51 1.57 -3.97
N ILE A 77 7.41 0.99 -5.17
CA ILE A 77 6.26 0.18 -5.56
C ILE A 77 6.27 -1.14 -4.78
N GLU A 78 7.43 -1.80 -4.68
CA GLU A 78 7.58 -3.03 -3.88
C GLU A 78 7.24 -2.79 -2.40
N LEU A 79 7.72 -1.67 -1.84
CA LEU A 79 7.39 -1.26 -0.48
C LEU A 79 5.88 -1.07 -0.29
N ALA A 80 5.24 -0.36 -1.21
CA ALA A 80 3.80 -0.16 -1.21
C ALA A 80 3.06 -1.49 -1.28
N TYR A 81 3.41 -2.35 -2.23
CA TYR A 81 2.80 -3.66 -2.42
C TYR A 81 2.90 -4.50 -1.15
N ALA A 82 4.11 -4.68 -0.60
CA ALA A 82 4.33 -5.51 0.58
C ALA A 82 3.54 -5.01 1.80
N ARG A 83 3.44 -3.70 2.00
CA ARG A 83 2.69 -3.14 3.13
C ARG A 83 1.18 -3.30 2.96
N ILE A 84 0.64 -3.01 1.79
CA ILE A 84 -0.78 -3.21 1.51
C ILE A 84 -1.14 -4.70 1.62
N GLN A 85 -0.31 -5.60 1.07
CA GLN A 85 -0.50 -7.03 1.17
C GLN A 85 -0.56 -7.49 2.63
N SER A 86 0.33 -7.00 3.48
CA SER A 86 0.35 -7.30 4.91
C SER A 86 -0.94 -6.87 5.63
N VAL A 87 -1.50 -5.70 5.28
CA VAL A 87 -2.75 -5.20 5.88
C VAL A 87 -3.95 -6.00 5.38
N THR A 88 -3.98 -6.35 4.09
CA THR A 88 -5.04 -7.16 3.46
C THR A 88 -5.05 -8.61 3.94
N ALA A 89 -3.87 -9.18 4.22
CA ALA A 89 -3.71 -10.53 4.73
C ALA A 89 -4.09 -10.67 6.20
N ASN A 90 -4.14 -9.57 6.96
CA ASN A 90 -4.43 -9.61 8.39
C ASN A 90 -5.88 -10.04 8.63
N PRO A 91 -6.14 -11.16 9.33
CA PRO A 91 -7.48 -11.68 9.56
C PRO A 91 -8.33 -10.79 10.48
N HIS A 92 -7.70 -9.87 11.22
CA HIS A 92 -8.38 -8.89 12.06
C HIS A 92 -8.73 -7.59 11.32
N SER A 93 -8.27 -7.41 10.07
CA SER A 93 -8.68 -6.27 9.25
C SER A 93 -10.17 -6.35 8.91
N SER A 94 -10.84 -5.20 8.81
CA SER A 94 -12.23 -5.18 8.32
C SER A 94 -12.30 -5.72 6.90
N LEU A 95 -13.43 -6.35 6.57
CA LEU A 95 -13.70 -6.83 5.21
C LEU A 95 -13.56 -5.70 4.18
N GLU A 96 -14.02 -4.49 4.52
CA GLU A 96 -13.85 -3.29 3.69
C GLU A 96 -12.37 -2.98 3.40
N LEU A 97 -11.50 -2.98 4.43
CA LEU A 97 -10.07 -2.71 4.27
C LEU A 97 -9.38 -3.81 3.43
N ARG A 98 -9.82 -5.07 3.59
CA ARG A 98 -9.30 -6.19 2.80
C ARG A 98 -9.69 -6.05 1.33
N TYR A 99 -10.94 -5.71 1.02
CA TYR A 99 -11.38 -5.44 -0.36
C TYR A 99 -10.69 -4.22 -0.98
N TRP A 100 -10.61 -3.12 -0.23
CA TRP A 100 -9.90 -1.93 -0.67
C TRP A 100 -8.44 -2.25 -0.99
N GLY A 101 -7.75 -2.98 -0.10
CA GLY A 101 -6.36 -3.36 -0.29
C GLY A 101 -6.16 -4.32 -1.47
N ALA A 102 -7.05 -5.29 -1.67
CA ALA A 102 -7.07 -6.13 -2.88
C ALA A 102 -7.10 -5.30 -4.17
N ASN A 103 -8.02 -4.33 -4.25
CA ASN A 103 -8.10 -3.42 -5.41
C ASN A 103 -6.81 -2.62 -5.62
N LYS A 104 -6.16 -2.19 -4.52
CA LYS A 104 -4.87 -1.49 -4.62
C LYS A 104 -3.74 -2.42 -5.08
N LEU A 105 -3.72 -3.68 -4.63
CA LEU A 105 -2.73 -4.66 -5.06
C LEU A 105 -2.84 -4.92 -6.56
N ASP A 106 -4.04 -5.04 -7.12
CA ASP A 106 -4.22 -5.20 -8.58
C ASP A 106 -3.51 -4.08 -9.36
N ARG A 107 -3.72 -2.83 -8.91
CA ARG A 107 -3.11 -1.64 -9.54
C ARG A 107 -1.59 -1.62 -9.37
N LEU A 108 -1.09 -1.98 -8.20
CA LEU A 108 0.34 -2.02 -7.93
C LEU A 108 1.02 -3.12 -8.74
N THR A 109 0.40 -4.29 -8.91
CA THR A 109 0.89 -5.37 -9.78
C THR A 109 1.02 -4.88 -11.22
N ILE A 110 0.01 -4.18 -11.76
CA ILE A 110 0.08 -3.62 -13.12
C ILE A 110 1.27 -2.66 -13.23
N LEU A 111 1.44 -1.77 -12.26
CA LEU A 111 2.54 -0.81 -12.26
C LEU A 111 3.92 -1.50 -12.18
N MET A 112 4.05 -2.55 -11.37
CA MET A 112 5.28 -3.36 -11.29
C MET A 112 5.59 -4.01 -12.65
N LEU A 113 4.57 -4.53 -13.35
CA LEU A 113 4.73 -5.11 -14.69
C LEU A 113 5.10 -4.07 -15.74
N GLU A 114 4.54 -2.87 -15.68
CA GLU A 114 4.91 -1.75 -16.56
C GLU A 114 6.38 -1.37 -16.37
N CYS A 115 6.87 -1.30 -15.12
CA CYS A 115 8.30 -1.09 -14.84
C CYS A 115 9.19 -2.23 -15.37
N CYS A 116 8.69 -3.47 -15.34
CA CYS A 116 9.43 -4.59 -15.92
C CYS A 116 9.52 -4.52 -17.45
N GLN A 117 8.51 -3.97 -18.14
CA GLN A 117 8.51 -3.87 -19.59
C GLN A 117 9.53 -2.86 -20.13
N THR A 118 9.91 -1.86 -19.34
CA THR A 118 10.94 -0.89 -19.72
C THR A 118 12.36 -1.41 -19.53
N GLN A 119 12.53 -2.53 -18.82
CA GLN A 119 13.84 -3.14 -18.50
C GLN A 119 14.01 -4.48 -19.21
N SER A 120 15.07 -4.62 -20.02
CA SER A 120 15.31 -5.80 -20.86
C SER A 120 15.49 -7.12 -20.10
N ASP A 121 15.81 -7.08 -18.80
CA ASP A 121 16.14 -8.24 -17.97
C ASP A 121 15.02 -8.66 -17.00
N CYS A 122 13.82 -8.07 -17.09
CA CYS A 122 12.76 -8.23 -16.06
C CYS A 122 11.79 -9.41 -16.29
N GLN A 123 11.95 -10.22 -17.35
CA GLN A 123 10.97 -11.26 -17.71
C GLN A 123 10.69 -12.26 -16.57
N GLN A 124 11.73 -12.78 -15.92
CA GLN A 124 11.55 -13.69 -14.78
C GLN A 124 10.92 -12.99 -13.57
N ALA A 125 11.24 -11.71 -13.35
CA ALA A 125 10.67 -10.94 -12.25
C ALA A 125 9.17 -10.68 -12.50
N SER A 126 8.76 -10.41 -13.75
CA SER A 126 7.34 -10.23 -14.09
C SER A 126 6.52 -11.50 -13.87
N ASP A 127 7.05 -12.67 -14.26
CA ASP A 127 6.35 -13.94 -14.05
C ASP A 127 6.16 -14.22 -12.55
N GLN A 128 7.21 -13.98 -11.76
CA GLN A 128 7.15 -14.17 -10.31
C GLN A 128 6.15 -13.22 -9.63
N VAL A 129 6.08 -11.95 -10.06
CA VAL A 129 5.10 -10.97 -9.54
C VAL A 129 3.68 -11.43 -9.84
N ILE A 130 3.41 -11.92 -11.06
CA ILE A 130 2.09 -12.43 -11.45
C ILE A 130 1.72 -13.66 -10.61
N GLU A 131 2.62 -14.64 -10.51
CA GLU A 131 2.36 -15.88 -9.76
C GLU A 131 2.04 -15.61 -8.29
N LEU A 132 2.85 -14.78 -7.63
CA LEU A 132 2.66 -14.42 -6.22
C LEU A 132 1.36 -13.65 -6.02
N HIS A 133 1.03 -12.73 -6.93
CA HIS A 133 -0.21 -11.96 -6.86
C HIS A 133 -1.45 -12.85 -7.05
N VAL A 134 -1.46 -13.71 -8.06
CA VAL A 134 -2.56 -14.65 -8.31
C VAL A 134 -2.74 -15.59 -7.11
N ALA A 135 -1.66 -16.19 -6.61
CA ALA A 135 -1.73 -17.08 -5.45
C ALA A 135 -2.32 -16.39 -4.21
N PHE A 136 -1.92 -15.14 -3.96
CA PHE A 136 -2.46 -14.34 -2.86
C PHE A 136 -3.95 -14.00 -3.06
N MET A 137 -4.33 -13.51 -4.23
CA MET A 137 -5.71 -13.08 -4.52
C MET A 137 -6.69 -14.25 -4.51
N SER A 138 -6.29 -15.43 -4.97
CA SER A 138 -7.10 -16.65 -4.88
C SER A 138 -7.39 -17.03 -3.43
N GLN A 139 -6.36 -17.09 -2.57
CA GLN A 139 -6.53 -17.40 -1.15
C GLN A 139 -7.38 -16.33 -0.43
N LEU A 140 -7.17 -15.05 -0.76
CA LEU A 140 -7.95 -13.96 -0.19
C LEU A 140 -9.44 -14.07 -0.56
N GLY A 141 -9.73 -14.42 -1.82
CA GLY A 141 -11.09 -14.68 -2.30
C GLY A 141 -11.76 -15.80 -1.52
N GLU A 142 -11.06 -16.92 -1.32
CA GLU A 142 -11.56 -18.02 -0.48
C GLU A 142 -11.86 -17.55 0.94
N ILE A 143 -10.94 -16.84 1.61
CA ILE A 143 -11.15 -16.37 2.99
C ILE A 143 -12.36 -15.44 3.09
N ASN A 144 -12.52 -14.51 2.15
CA ASN A 144 -13.62 -13.54 2.17
C ASN A 144 -14.99 -14.22 1.88
N MET A 145 -15.01 -15.28 1.06
CA MET A 145 -16.23 -16.05 0.76
C MET A 145 -16.68 -16.95 1.92
N HIS A 146 -15.80 -17.30 2.85
CA HIS A 146 -16.12 -18.12 4.04
C HIS A 146 -16.45 -17.28 5.30
N GLN A 147 -16.40 -15.95 5.22
CA GLN A 147 -16.86 -15.04 6.29
C GLN A 147 -18.31 -14.48 6.14
N PRO A 148 -19.31 -15.13 5.51
CA PRO A 148 -20.65 -14.59 5.55
C PRO A 148 -21.27 -14.89 6.93
N ASP A 149 -21.60 -13.82 7.66
CA ASP A 149 -22.58 -13.80 8.76
C ASP A 149 -22.24 -14.63 10.04
N GLN A 150 -21.18 -14.27 10.78
CA GLN A 150 -21.15 -14.58 12.23
C GLN A 150 -21.86 -13.51 13.09
N SER A 151 -22.35 -12.43 12.48
CA SER A 151 -23.10 -11.35 13.15
C SER A 151 -24.55 -11.67 13.47
N LYS A 152 -25.12 -12.80 13.00
CA LYS A 152 -26.55 -13.14 13.22
C LYS A 152 -26.82 -14.16 14.32
N ASN A 153 -25.80 -14.69 15.01
CA ASN A 153 -25.99 -15.73 16.03
C ASN A 153 -25.86 -15.26 17.48
N SER A 154 -25.86 -13.96 17.76
CA SER A 154 -25.79 -13.40 19.13
C SER A 154 -27.07 -12.67 19.57
N GLU A 155 -28.24 -13.02 19.00
CA GLU A 155 -29.56 -12.50 19.42
C GLU A 155 -30.60 -13.62 19.63
N ARG A 156 -30.21 -14.76 20.20
CA ARG A 156 -31.16 -15.76 20.72
C ARG A 156 -30.83 -16.20 22.13
#